data_AF-A0A2S9GFX9-F1
#
_entry.id   AF-A0A2S9GFX9-F1
#
_cell.length_a   1.000
_cell.length_b   1.000
_cell.length_c   1.000
_cell.angle_alpha   90.00
_cell.angle_beta   90.00
_cell.angle_gamma   90.00
#
_symmetry.space_group_name_H-M   'P 1'
#
loop_
_entity.id
_entity.type
_entity.pdbx_description
1 polymer ?
#
loop_
_entity_poly.entity_id
_entity_poly.type
_entity_poly.pdbx_seq_one_letter_code
_entity_poly.pdbx_strand_id
1 'polypeptide(L)'
;ERFADRFAHFNFRDHMLRPCYGLAEATVFVGSGTWSDAADDSRGAVRFGVDELSAGRAQRNTSGTSSALVRYELPKSPLVRIVDV
;
A
#
# COMPACT_ATOMS: atom_id res chain seq x y z
N GLU A 1 -7.49 5.32 16.61
CA GLU A 1 -6.08 5.12 17.02
C GLU A 1 -5.48 4.03 16.13
N ARG A 2 -4.34 4.29 15.48
CA ARG A 2 -3.65 3.26 14.66
C ARG A 2 -2.74 2.41 15.55
N PHE A 3 -2.37 1.22 15.08
CA PHE A 3 -1.50 0.30 15.83
C PHE A 3 -0.16 0.96 16.19
N ALA A 4 0.50 1.62 15.24
CA ALA A 4 1.78 2.29 15.47
C ALA A 4 1.66 3.39 16.53
N ASP A 5 0.61 4.23 16.47
CA ASP A 5 0.35 5.29 17.46
C ASP A 5 0.27 4.71 18.87
N ARG A 6 -0.50 3.62 19.02
CA ARG A 6 -0.72 2.97 20.31
C ARG A 6 0.58 2.46 20.93
N PHE A 7 1.51 1.95 20.12
CA PHE A 7 2.76 1.36 20.60
C PHE A 7 3.98 2.29 20.51
N ALA A 8 3.81 3.53 20.04
CA ALA A 8 4.92 4.48 19.86
C ALA A 8 5.69 4.74 21.17
N HIS A 9 5.00 4.79 22.30
CA HIS A 9 5.60 4.95 23.62
C HIS A 9 6.48 3.77 24.08
N PHE A 10 6.35 2.60 23.46
CA PHE A 10 7.26 1.46 23.61
C PHE A 10 8.39 1.47 22.57
N ASN A 11 8.68 2.63 21.97
CA ASN A 11 9.69 2.81 20.90
C ASN A 11 9.37 1.99 19.63
N PHE A 12 8.10 1.65 19.41
CA PHE A 12 7.66 1.07 18.15
C PHE A 12 7.58 2.17 17.09
N ARG A 13 8.35 2.03 16.01
CA ARG A 13 8.42 3.03 14.93
C ARG A 13 7.50 2.61 13.79
N ASP A 14 6.78 3.55 13.21
CA ASP A 14 5.82 3.31 12.12
C ASP A 14 6.43 2.52 10.94
N HIS A 15 7.68 2.82 10.54
CA HIS A 15 8.41 2.11 9.48
C HIS A 15 8.83 0.68 9.82
N MET A 16 8.62 0.22 11.06
CA MET A 16 8.72 -1.20 11.40
C MET A 16 7.52 -1.99 10.87
N LEU A 17 6.41 -1.33 10.52
CA LEU A 17 5.32 -1.97 9.81
C LEU A 17 5.71 -2.20 8.35
N ARG A 18 5.58 -3.46 7.93
CA ARG A 18 5.95 -3.94 6.59
C ARG A 18 4.72 -4.59 5.97
N PRO A 19 3.95 -3.87 5.14
CA PRO A 19 2.88 -4.48 4.37
C PRO A 19 3.45 -5.58 3.48
N CYS A 20 2.69 -6.67 3.31
CA CYS A 20 3.07 -7.83 2.53
C CYS A 20 1.92 -8.19 1.60
N TYR A 21 2.23 -8.47 0.33
CA TYR A 21 1.29 -9.02 -0.62
C TYR A 21 1.70 -10.46 -0.97
N GLY A 22 0.72 -11.35 -0.97
CA GLY A 22 0.88 -12.77 -1.23
C GLY A 22 -0.45 -13.41 -1.59
N LEU A 23 -0.37 -14.65 -2.07
CA LEU A 23 -1.51 -15.49 -2.38
C LEU A 23 -1.51 -16.66 -1.39
N ALA A 24 -2.50 -16.72 -0.51
CA ALA A 24 -2.58 -17.76 0.49
C ALA A 24 -2.86 -19.12 -0.17
N GLU A 25 -3.74 -19.13 -1.15
CA GLU A 25 -4.19 -20.29 -1.92
C GLU A 25 -3.03 -20.96 -2.68
N ALA A 26 -2.04 -20.17 -3.11
CA ALA A 26 -0.87 -20.66 -3.84
C ALA A 26 0.40 -20.73 -2.96
N THR A 27 0.32 -20.34 -1.68
CA THR A 27 1.47 -20.25 -0.76
C THR A 27 2.61 -19.39 -1.35
N VAL A 28 2.26 -18.24 -1.96
CA VAL A 28 3.24 -17.35 -2.62
C VAL A 28 3.40 -16.05 -1.84
N PHE A 29 4.65 -15.71 -1.51
CA PHE A 29 5.05 -14.36 -1.17
C PHE A 29 5.40 -13.59 -2.46
N VAL A 30 4.73 -12.47 -2.70
CA VAL A 30 4.92 -11.68 -3.93
C VAL A 30 5.82 -10.48 -3.66
N GLY A 31 5.50 -9.67 -2.64
CA GLY A 31 6.26 -8.47 -2.36
C GLY A 31 5.96 -7.87 -1.00
N SER A 32 6.80 -6.93 -0.58
CA SER A 32 6.63 -6.17 0.65
C SER A 32 6.96 -4.71 0.42
N GLY A 33 6.39 -3.83 1.23
CA GLY A 33 6.71 -2.41 1.27
C GLY A 33 7.21 -1.98 2.65
N THR A 34 7.67 -0.74 2.74
CA THR A 34 7.84 -0.02 4.00
C THR A 34 6.64 0.90 4.19
N TRP A 35 6.05 0.91 5.39
CA TRP A 35 5.01 1.87 5.75
C TRP A 35 5.61 3.13 6.36
N SER A 36 4.92 4.26 6.24
CA SER A 36 5.24 5.50 6.96
C SER A 36 3.97 6.31 7.11
N ASP A 37 3.70 6.82 8.30
CA ASP A 37 2.56 7.71 8.57
C ASP A 37 2.95 9.19 8.47
N ALA A 38 4.23 9.49 8.17
CA ALA A 38 4.71 10.85 7.97
C ALA A 38 4.04 11.49 6.74
N ALA A 39 3.47 12.69 6.93
CA ALA A 39 2.73 13.40 5.89
C ALA A 39 3.57 13.74 4.64
N ASP A 40 4.89 13.85 4.80
CA ASP A 40 5.85 14.11 3.71
C ASP A 40 6.48 12.82 3.14
N ASP A 41 6.10 11.65 3.66
CA ASP A 41 6.64 10.37 3.21
C ASP A 41 5.68 9.65 2.26
N SER A 42 6.10 9.54 0.99
CA SER A 42 5.38 8.81 -0.06
C SER A 42 5.30 7.29 0.13
N ARG A 43 5.81 6.75 1.25
CA ARG A 43 5.72 5.33 1.66
C ARG A 43 4.42 4.97 2.38
N GLY A 44 3.62 5.96 2.78
CA GLY A 44 2.27 5.75 3.27
C GLY A 44 1.28 5.35 2.17
N ALA A 45 -0.02 5.41 2.50
CA ALA A 45 -1.06 5.13 1.50
C ALA A 45 -1.16 6.23 0.44
N VAL A 46 -1.29 5.84 -0.83
CA VAL A 46 -1.52 6.75 -1.96
C VAL A 46 -3.02 6.80 -2.26
N ARG A 47 -3.56 8.02 -2.45
CA ARG A 47 -4.98 8.22 -2.75
C ARG A 47 -5.25 8.27 -4.25
N PHE A 48 -6.27 7.55 -4.69
CA PHE A 48 -6.74 7.48 -6.07
C PHE A 48 -8.24 7.78 -6.13
N GLY A 49 -8.72 8.40 -7.21
CA GLY A 49 -10.15 8.68 -7.40
C GLY A 49 -10.96 7.39 -7.56
N VAL A 50 -12.05 7.24 -6.81
CA VAL A 50 -12.85 6.00 -6.82
C VAL A 50 -13.53 5.78 -8.16
N ASP A 51 -14.10 6.81 -8.77
CA ASP A 51 -14.80 6.69 -10.06
C ASP A 51 -13.84 6.29 -11.19
N GLU A 52 -12.66 6.91 -11.22
CA GLU A 52 -11.60 6.60 -12.18
C GLU A 52 -11.06 5.18 -12.00
N LEU A 53 -10.79 4.76 -10.75
CA LEU A 53 -10.37 3.39 -10.44
C LEU A 53 -11.40 2.36 -10.88
N SER A 54 -12.68 2.64 -10.63
CA SER A 54 -13.80 1.77 -11.03
C SER A 54 -13.94 1.68 -12.55
N ALA A 55 -13.51 2.71 -13.27
CA ALA A 55 -13.41 2.73 -14.73
C ALA A 55 -12.07 2.19 -15.27
N GLY A 56 -11.26 1.55 -14.43
CA GLY A 56 -9.99 0.91 -14.81
C GLY A 56 -8.79 1.86 -14.94
N ARG A 57 -8.89 3.10 -14.44
CA ARG A 57 -7.84 4.13 -14.55
C ARG A 57 -7.29 4.51 -13.18
N ALA A 58 -6.00 4.27 -12.97
CA ALA A 58 -5.29 4.63 -11.74
C ALA A 58 -4.87 6.11 -11.73
N GLN A 59 -5.82 7.02 -11.53
CA GLN A 59 -5.54 8.46 -11.42
C GLN A 59 -5.44 8.90 -9.96
N ARG A 60 -4.32 9.56 -9.63
CA ARG A 60 -4.19 10.24 -8.32
C ARG A 60 -5.18 11.39 -8.27
N ASN A 61 -5.98 11.43 -7.22
CA ASN A 61 -6.92 12.52 -7.00
C ASN A 61 -6.96 12.87 -5.51
N THR A 62 -6.88 14.15 -5.20
CA THR A 62 -6.98 14.71 -3.85
C THR A 62 -8.35 15.32 -3.55
N SER A 63 -9.21 15.45 -4.56
CA SER A 63 -10.58 15.99 -4.43
C SER A 63 -11.63 14.90 -4.65
N GLY A 64 -12.74 14.98 -3.90
CA GLY A 64 -13.83 14.01 -3.98
C GLY A 64 -13.53 12.66 -3.33
N THR A 65 -14.35 11.66 -3.66
CA THR A 65 -14.26 10.31 -3.09
C THR A 65 -12.99 9.61 -3.58
N SER A 66 -12.12 9.22 -2.65
CA SER A 66 -10.85 8.57 -2.95
C SER A 66 -10.65 7.28 -2.16
N SER A 67 -9.94 6.33 -2.78
CA SER A 67 -9.47 5.10 -2.16
C SER A 67 -7.99 5.23 -1.78
N ALA A 68 -7.64 4.81 -0.57
CA ALA A 68 -6.26 4.71 -0.09
C ALA A 68 -5.70 3.32 -0.42
N LEU A 69 -4.68 3.27 -1.28
CA LEU A 69 -4.00 2.03 -1.63
C LEU A 69 -2.59 1.99 -1.03
N VAL A 70 -2.20 0.81 -0.55
CA VAL A 70 -0.87 0.55 -0.02
C VAL A 70 0.13 0.44 -1.17
N ARG A 71 1.27 1.11 -1.03
CA ARG A 71 2.36 1.03 -2.00
C ARG A 71 3.18 -0.24 -1.79
N TYR A 72 3.44 -0.95 -2.88
CA TYR A 72 4.41 -2.06 -2.94
C TYR A 72 5.50 -1.74 -3.95
N GLU A 73 6.72 -2.18 -3.67
CA GLU A 73 7.79 -2.17 -4.66
C GLU A 73 7.59 -3.34 -5.63
N LEU A 74 7.87 -3.12 -6.92
CA LEU A 74 7.80 -4.19 -7.91
C LEU A 74 8.92 -5.21 -7.63
N PRO A 75 8.60 -6.46 -7.29
CA PRO A 75 9.61 -7.44 -6.93
C PRO A 75 10.43 -7.87 -8.15
N LYS A 76 11.69 -8.25 -7.90
CA LYS A 76 12.54 -8.91 -8.91
C LYS A 76 12.11 -10.37 -9.16
N SER A 77 11.59 -11.02 -8.13
CA SER A 77 11.02 -12.37 -8.16
C SER A 77 9.99 -12.49 -7.04
N PRO A 78 8.81 -13.09 -7.29
CA PRO A 78 8.31 -13.55 -8.59
C PRO A 78 8.03 -12.37 -9.54
N LEU A 79 7.88 -12.65 -10.83
CA LEU A 79 7.50 -11.62 -11.81
C LEU A 79 6.04 -11.22 -11.60
N VAL A 80 5.78 -9.92 -11.54
CA VAL A 80 4.43 -9.35 -11.44
C VAL A 80 4.09 -8.59 -12.72
N ARG A 81 2.88 -8.78 -13.23
CA ARG A 81 2.34 -8.09 -14.41
C ARG A 81 0.87 -7.75 -14.18
N ILE A 82 0.45 -6.61 -14.74
CA ILE A 82 -0.96 -6.27 -14.92
C ILE A 82 -1.31 -6.71 -16.34
N VAL A 83 -2.30 -7.58 -16.46
CA VAL A 83 -2.66 -8.24 -17.73
C VAL A 83 -4.15 -8.03 -17.93
N ASP A 84 -4.56 -7.71 -19.16
CA ASP A 84 -5.96 -7.69 -19.55
C ASP A 84 -6.46 -9.14 -19.71
N VAL A 85 -7.70 -9.42 -19.31
CA VAL A 85 -8.28 -10.78 -19.30
C VAL A 85 -9.17 -11.04 -20.50
#